data_AF-A0A665VB47-F1
#
_entry.id   AF-A0A665VB47-F1
#
_cell.length_a   1.000
_cell.length_b   1.000
_cell.length_c   1.000
_cell.angle_alpha   90.00
_cell.angle_beta   90.00
_cell.angle_gamma   90.00
#
_symmetry.space_group_name_H-M   'P 1'
#
loop_
_entity.id
_entity.type
_entity.pdbx_description
1 polymer ?
#
loop_
_entity_poly.entity_id
_entity_poly.type
_entity_poly.pdbx_seq_one_letter_code
_entity_poly.pdbx_strand_id
1 'polypeptide(L)'
;TTQELKMLSSLSLSGEALRCYTCMGSNNEDCNRQGSKSCPSYSDACAVVVGHDSGVMKSCSYKSFCSQANSQGYRAPGVRVHCCYTDDCNVTSFASRLPRLNYLLLFLPLLLQRMLK
;
A
#
# COMPACT_ATOMS: atom_id res chain seq x y z
N THR A 1 -42.33 28.93 -4.10
CA THR A 1 -42.28 27.48 -3.85
C THR A 1 -41.72 26.78 -5.07
N THR A 2 -40.41 26.78 -5.22
CA THR A 2 -39.68 26.08 -6.29
C THR A 2 -38.28 25.76 -5.77
N GLN A 3 -38.19 24.79 -4.86
CA GLN A 3 -36.93 24.22 -4.35
C GLN A 3 -36.88 22.69 -4.50
N GLU A 4 -37.73 22.12 -5.36
CA GLU A 4 -37.78 20.69 -5.59
C GLU A 4 -37.40 20.42 -7.05
N LEU A 5 -36.11 20.39 -7.37
CA LEU A 5 -35.58 19.44 -8.36
C LEU A 5 -34.06 19.38 -8.40
N LYS A 6 -33.55 18.15 -8.24
CA LYS A 6 -32.19 17.65 -8.53
C LYS A 6 -31.14 17.96 -7.45
N MET A 7 -31.23 17.45 -6.22
CA MET A 7 -31.06 16.04 -5.83
C MET A 7 -30.73 15.10 -7.02
N LEU A 8 -29.51 15.15 -7.60
CA LEU A 8 -28.95 14.09 -8.48
C LEU A 8 -27.50 14.39 -9.00
N SER A 9 -26.60 15.00 -8.20
CA SER A 9 -25.20 15.24 -8.68
C SER A 9 -24.08 14.96 -7.69
N SER A 10 -24.32 14.14 -6.67
CA SER A 10 -23.23 13.70 -5.78
C SER A 10 -23.36 12.21 -5.48
N LEU A 11 -23.25 11.39 -6.52
CA LEU A 11 -22.53 10.13 -6.36
C LEU A 11 -21.06 10.49 -6.12
N SER A 12 -20.77 11.03 -4.94
CA SER A 12 -19.47 10.81 -4.35
C SER A 12 -19.43 9.31 -4.11
N LEU A 13 -18.94 8.58 -5.10
CA LEU A 13 -18.31 7.30 -4.88
C LEU A 13 -17.21 7.62 -3.87
N SER A 14 -17.55 7.59 -2.58
CA SER A 14 -16.59 7.66 -1.50
C SER A 14 -15.83 6.36 -1.63
N GLY A 15 -14.88 6.34 -2.57
CA GLY A 15 -13.85 5.31 -2.62
C GLY A 15 -13.36 5.20 -1.20
N GLU A 16 -13.54 4.01 -0.63
CA GLU A 16 -13.18 3.74 0.75
C GLU A 16 -11.78 4.32 0.99
N ALA A 17 -11.67 5.19 1.99
CA ALA A 17 -10.44 5.92 2.21
C ALA A 17 -9.35 4.92 2.56
N LEU A 18 -8.33 4.81 1.70
CA LEU A 18 -7.20 3.89 1.82
C LEU A 18 -6.71 3.85 3.27
N ARG A 19 -6.51 2.68 3.83
CA ARG A 19 -6.00 2.49 5.19
C ARG A 19 -4.53 2.12 5.15
N CYS A 20 -3.73 2.77 5.99
CA CYS A 20 -2.30 2.47 6.11
C CYS A 20 -1.87 2.51 7.58
N TYR A 21 -0.81 1.78 7.91
CA TYR A 21 -0.07 2.00 9.14
C TYR A 21 0.58 3.39 9.11
N THR A 22 0.35 4.17 10.15
CA THR A 22 0.90 5.51 10.36
C THR A 22 1.60 5.52 11.71
N CYS A 23 2.91 5.28 11.72
CA CYS A 23 3.65 5.01 12.94
C CYS A 23 5.16 5.26 12.75
N MET A 24 5.88 5.35 13.86
CA MET A 24 7.33 5.34 13.91
C MET A 24 7.76 4.34 14.99
N GLY A 25 8.75 3.51 14.69
CA GLY A 25 9.24 2.49 15.61
C GLY A 25 10.66 2.06 15.31
N SER A 26 11.25 1.33 16.27
CA SER A 26 12.59 0.75 16.14
C SER A 26 12.66 -0.42 15.14
N ASN A 27 11.52 -1.04 14.87
CA ASN A 27 11.33 -2.11 13.90
C ASN A 27 9.87 -2.12 13.41
N ASN A 28 9.55 -3.07 12.55
CA ASN A 28 8.26 -3.18 11.90
C ASN A 28 7.14 -3.54 12.88
N GLU A 29 7.42 -4.44 13.83
CA GLU A 29 6.47 -4.94 14.81
C GLU A 29 6.09 -3.85 15.81
N ASP A 30 7.09 -3.10 16.28
CA ASP A 30 6.94 -1.95 17.18
C ASP A 30 6.07 -0.86 16.56
N CYS A 31 6.30 -0.54 15.29
CA CYS A 31 5.46 0.37 14.53
C CYS A 31 4.02 -0.18 14.40
N ASN A 32 3.87 -1.45 14.03
CA ASN A 32 2.55 -2.07 13.77
C ASN A 32 1.63 -2.13 14.99
N ARG A 33 2.18 -2.19 16.22
CA ARG A 33 1.37 -2.17 17.45
C ARG A 33 0.57 -0.87 17.61
N GLN A 34 0.97 0.22 16.96
CA GLN A 34 0.24 1.50 16.99
C GLN A 34 -1.04 1.47 16.13
N GLY A 35 -1.16 0.47 15.24
CA GLY A 35 -2.33 0.24 14.40
C GLY A 35 -2.37 1.07 13.12
N SER A 36 -3.36 0.79 12.28
CA SER A 36 -3.61 1.52 11.04
C SER A 36 -4.69 2.58 11.18
N LYS A 37 -4.65 3.57 10.29
CA LYS A 37 -5.59 4.69 10.23
C LYS A 37 -6.05 4.91 8.79
N SER A 38 -7.26 5.43 8.62
CA SER A 38 -7.74 5.88 7.32
C SER A 38 -6.92 7.08 6.86
N CYS A 39 -6.46 7.03 5.61
CA CYS A 39 -5.73 8.10 4.98
C CYS A 39 -6.67 9.22 4.50
N PRO A 40 -6.16 10.44 4.34
CA PRO A 40 -6.88 11.52 3.69
C PRO A 40 -7.30 11.13 2.26
N SER A 41 -8.40 11.71 1.76
CA SER A 41 -8.93 11.41 0.42
C SER A 41 -7.96 11.66 -0.74
N TYR A 42 -6.96 12.52 -0.54
CA TYR A 42 -5.93 12.82 -1.53
C TYR A 42 -4.74 11.85 -1.51
N SER A 43 -4.69 10.92 -0.54
CA SER A 43 -3.60 9.95 -0.42
C SER A 43 -3.99 8.65 -1.10
N ASP A 44 -3.21 8.24 -2.10
CA ASP A 44 -3.46 7.05 -2.91
C ASP A 44 -2.40 5.95 -2.72
N ALA A 45 -1.46 6.13 -1.78
CA ALA A 45 -0.41 5.16 -1.50
C ALA A 45 -0.09 5.06 0.00
N CYS A 46 0.37 3.89 0.43
CA CYS A 46 1.08 3.73 1.69
C CYS A 46 2.58 3.74 1.44
N ALA A 47 3.35 4.39 2.32
CA ALA A 47 4.81 4.40 2.30
C ALA A 47 5.40 3.79 3.57
N VAL A 48 6.56 3.15 3.41
CA VAL A 48 7.44 2.72 4.50
C VAL A 48 8.83 3.26 4.24
N VAL A 49 9.35 4.01 5.20
CA VAL A 49 10.73 4.50 5.23
C VAL A 49 11.50 3.64 6.21
N VAL A 50 12.59 3.03 5.76
CA VAL A 50 13.51 2.24 6.58
C VAL A 50 14.82 3.00 6.65
N GLY A 51 15.18 3.46 7.85
CA GLY A 51 16.43 4.15 8.14
C GLY A 51 17.63 3.21 8.23
N HIS A 52 18.81 3.81 8.37
CA HIS A 52 20.08 3.08 8.50
C HIS A 52 20.10 2.18 9.75
N ASP A 53 19.65 2.71 10.89
CA ASP A 53 19.62 2.00 12.19
C ASP A 53 18.40 1.09 12.35
N SER A 54 17.86 0.56 11.25
CA SER A 54 16.64 -0.28 11.21
C SER A 54 15.34 0.41 11.63
N GLY A 55 15.37 1.72 11.96
CA GLY A 55 14.19 2.50 12.28
C GLY A 55 13.16 2.47 11.14
N VAL A 56 11.89 2.25 11.49
CA VAL A 56 10.78 2.16 10.54
C VAL A 56 9.81 3.30 10.78
N MET A 57 9.51 4.03 9.71
CA MET A 57 8.43 5.03 9.70
C MET A 57 7.45 4.69 8.59
N LYS A 58 6.16 4.66 8.92
CA LYS A 58 5.08 4.33 7.99
C LYS A 58 4.11 5.50 7.90
N SER A 59 3.63 5.78 6.70
CA SER A 59 2.71 6.89 6.49
C SER A 59 1.81 6.69 5.27
N CYS A 60 0.70 7.44 5.25
CA CYS A 60 -0.03 7.73 4.02
C CYS A 60 0.83 8.63 3.13
N SER A 61 0.80 8.37 1.84
CA SER A 61 1.58 9.07 0.83
C SER A 61 0.81 9.15 -0.48
N TYR A 62 1.48 9.64 -1.50
CA TYR A 62 0.92 9.84 -2.83
C TYR A 62 1.83 9.30 -3.92
N LYS A 63 1.24 8.87 -5.03
CA LYS A 63 1.92 8.18 -6.12
C LYS A 63 3.11 8.96 -6.70
N SER A 64 3.03 10.29 -6.79
CA SER A 64 4.14 11.11 -7.29
C SER A 64 5.35 11.12 -6.35
N PHE A 65 5.15 11.11 -5.03
CA PHE A 65 6.25 10.92 -4.05
C PHE A 65 6.88 9.55 -4.22
N CYS A 66 6.06 8.49 -4.28
CA CYS A 66 6.54 7.13 -4.45
C CYS A 66 7.31 6.95 -5.77
N SER A 67 6.85 7.57 -6.86
CA SER A 67 7.55 7.56 -8.15
C SER A 67 8.90 8.26 -8.06
N GLN A 68 8.98 9.39 -7.35
CA GLN A 68 10.24 10.11 -7.15
C GLN A 68 11.21 9.30 -6.28
N ALA A 69 10.75 8.77 -5.15
CA ALA A 69 11.58 7.97 -4.25
C ALA A 69 12.10 6.68 -4.90
N ASN A 70 11.31 6.06 -5.78
CA ASN A 70 11.72 4.84 -6.50
C ASN A 70 12.66 5.13 -7.68
N SER A 71 12.60 6.33 -8.30
CA SER A 71 13.43 6.68 -9.47
C SER A 71 14.73 7.38 -9.09
N GLN A 72 14.69 8.28 -8.10
CA GLN A 72 15.82 9.10 -7.70
C GLN A 72 16.45 8.62 -6.37
N GLY A 73 15.86 7.59 -5.75
CA GLY A 73 16.20 7.21 -4.39
C GLY A 73 15.67 8.21 -3.37
N TYR A 74 15.88 7.90 -2.09
CA TYR A 74 15.62 8.85 -1.02
C TYR A 74 16.86 9.72 -0.81
N ARG A 75 16.67 11.01 -0.50
CA ARG A 75 17.77 11.99 -0.41
C ARG A 75 18.82 11.68 0.67
N ALA A 76 18.49 10.83 1.64
CA ALA A 76 19.36 10.47 2.75
C ALA A 76 20.08 9.13 2.48
N PRO A 77 21.42 9.07 2.59
CA PRO A 77 22.18 7.84 2.41
C PRO A 77 21.77 6.78 3.45
N GLY A 78 21.65 5.53 3.02
CA GLY A 78 21.24 4.41 3.88
C GLY A 78 19.75 4.35 4.20
N VAL A 79 18.93 5.29 3.69
CA VAL A 79 17.47 5.27 3.85
C VAL A 79 16.80 4.69 2.62
N ARG A 80 15.85 3.78 2.81
CA ARG A 80 15.07 3.16 1.74
C ARG A 80 13.60 3.49 1.91
N VAL A 81 12.91 3.72 0.79
CA VAL A 81 11.47 3.95 0.77
C VAL A 81 10.79 2.89 -0.08
N HIS A 82 9.72 2.31 0.47
CA HIS A 82 8.89 1.31 -0.19
C HIS A 82 7.44 1.78 -0.21
N CYS A 83 6.77 1.63 -1.34
CA CYS A 83 5.37 2.03 -1.50
C CYS A 83 4.47 0.91 -2.01
N CYS A 84 3.22 0.94 -1.60
CA CYS A 84 2.13 0.07 -2.07
C CYS A 84 0.79 0.85 -2.05
N TYR A 85 -0.28 0.24 -2.59
CA TYR A 85 -1.50 0.98 -2.99
C TYR A 85 -2.81 0.31 -2.53
N THR A 86 -2.75 -0.63 -1.60
CA THR A 86 -3.93 -1.33 -1.05
C THR A 86 -3.98 -1.18 0.46
N ASP A 87 -5.14 -1.44 1.06
CA ASP A 87 -5.30 -1.29 2.51
C ASP A 87 -4.30 -2.14 3.29
N ASP A 88 -3.70 -1.52 4.30
CA ASP A 88 -2.75 -2.11 5.26
C ASP A 88 -1.55 -2.82 4.60
N CYS A 89 -1.29 -2.56 3.31
CA CYS A 89 -0.21 -3.20 2.54
C CYS A 89 1.19 -2.89 3.09
N ASN A 90 1.33 -1.79 3.82
CA ASN A 90 2.56 -1.35 4.44
C ASN A 90 2.81 -2.01 5.80
N VAL A 91 2.08 -3.09 6.13
CA VAL A 91 2.31 -3.89 7.35
C VAL A 91 3.72 -4.47 7.43
N THR A 92 4.39 -4.70 6.30
CA THR A 92 5.81 -5.09 6.28
C THR A 92 6.68 -3.99 5.68
N SER A 93 7.95 -3.95 6.08
CA SER A 93 8.94 -3.00 5.55
C SER A 93 9.27 -3.20 4.07
N PHE A 94 8.84 -4.32 3.50
CA PHE A 94 8.88 -4.60 2.08
C PHE A 94 7.45 -4.44 1.58
N ALA A 95 7.12 -3.25 1.07
CA ALA A 95 5.87 -3.09 0.34
C ALA A 95 5.85 -4.18 -0.73
N SER A 96 5.01 -5.18 -0.52
CA SER A 96 5.13 -6.44 -1.23
C SER A 96 4.82 -6.17 -2.69
N ARG A 97 5.85 -5.98 -3.51
CA ARG A 97 5.84 -6.42 -4.90
C ARG A 97 5.69 -7.94 -4.82
N LEU A 98 4.50 -8.41 -4.44
CA LEU A 98 4.10 -9.76 -4.78
C LEU A 98 4.23 -9.78 -6.31
N PRO A 99 5.19 -10.52 -6.87
CA PRO A 99 5.05 -10.90 -8.27
C PRO A 99 3.68 -11.53 -8.32
N ARG A 100 2.80 -11.07 -9.21
CA ARG A 100 1.48 -11.66 -9.43
C ARG A 100 1.69 -13.17 -9.57
N LEU A 101 1.53 -13.89 -8.47
CA LEU A 101 1.91 -15.29 -8.37
C LEU A 101 0.88 -15.97 -9.23
N ASN A 102 1.26 -16.29 -10.45
CA ASN A 102 0.35 -16.76 -11.47
C ASN A 102 -0.09 -18.15 -11.03
N TYR A 103 -1.19 -18.20 -10.26
CA TYR A 103 -1.75 -19.43 -9.71
C TYR A 103 -1.96 -20.49 -10.80
N LEU A 104 -2.12 -20.08 -12.07
CA LEU A 104 -2.12 -20.97 -13.23
C LEU A 104 -0.91 -21.93 -13.28
N LEU A 105 0.29 -21.47 -12.92
CA LEU A 105 1.52 -22.29 -12.92
C LEU A 105 1.50 -23.41 -11.88
N LEU A 106 0.70 -23.27 -10.81
CA LEU A 106 0.52 -24.32 -9.79
C LEU A 106 -0.43 -25.43 -10.26
N PHE A 107 -1.31 -25.16 -11.24
CA PHE A 107 -2.26 -26.15 -11.77
C PHE A 107 -1.73 -26.98 -12.94
N LEU A 108 -0.70 -26.51 -13.66
CA LEU A 108 -0.07 -27.26 -14.75
C LEU A 108 0.43 -28.66 -14.34
N PRO A 109 1.17 -28.85 -13.22
CA PRO A 109 1.62 -30.19 -12.83
C PRO A 109 0.46 -31.11 -12.43
N LEU A 110 -0.63 -30.58 -11.85
CA LEU A 110 -1.81 -31.37 -11.49
C LEU A 110 -2.60 -31.88 -12.70
N LEU A 111 -2.64 -31.10 -13.78
CA LEU A 111 -3.30 -31.49 -15.03
C LEU A 111 -2.48 -32.55 -15.79
N LEU A 112 -1.16 -32.42 -15.85
CA LEU A 112 -0.29 -33.43 -16.47
C LEU A 112 -0.35 -34.78 -15.75
N GLN A 113 -0.48 -34.79 -14.42
CA GLN A 113 -0.67 -36.02 -13.64
C GLN A 113 -1.98 -36.76 -13.95
N ARG A 114 -3.02 -36.03 -14.38
CA ARG A 114 -4.30 -36.65 -14.80
C ARG A 114 -4.30 -37.14 -16.23
N MET A 115 -3.43 -36.61 -17.10
CA MET A 115 -3.35 -37.00 -18.51
C MET A 115 -2.39 -38.17 -18.75
N LEU A 116 -1.55 -38.51 -17.76
CA LEU A 116 -0.57 -39.61 -17.82
C LEU A 116 -1.04 -40.88 -17.09
N LYS A 117 -2.33 -40.97 -16.75
CA LYS A 117 -2.97 -42.15 -16.15
C LYS A 117 -4.17 -42.55 -16.98
#